data_AF-A0A355Q9Q7-F1
#
_entry.id   AF-A0A355Q9Q7-F1
#
_cell.length_a   1.000
_cell.length_b   1.000
_cell.length_c   1.000
_cell.angle_alpha   90.00
_cell.angle_beta   90.00
_cell.angle_gamma   90.00
#
_symmetry.space_group_name_H-M   'P 1'
#
loop_
_entity.id
_entity.type
_entity.pdbx_description
1 polymer ?
#
loop_
_entity_poly.entity_id
_entity_poly.type
_entity_poly.pdbx_seq_one_letter_code
_entity_poly.pdbx_strand_id
1 'polypeptide(L)'
;KICCDFTGSSEFAKLPIIFHHTQNISQEEGYLHEFKMNNYSEKFGEYVREGEKAAMALPNRGPMRFDRKGNVASEILEGYAKYGFYVL
;
A
#
# COMPACT_ATOMS: atom_id res chain seq x y z
N LYS A 1 -3.12 -17.11 -5.64
CA LYS A 1 -2.06 -16.76 -6.62
C LYS A 1 -2.73 -15.99 -7.74
N ILE A 2 -2.89 -14.68 -7.56
CA ILE A 2 -3.47 -13.81 -8.59
C ILE A 2 -2.27 -13.35 -9.42
N CYS A 3 -2.14 -13.91 -10.63
CA CYS A 3 -1.24 -13.36 -11.64
C CYS A 3 -1.81 -12.01 -12.07
N CYS A 4 -1.02 -10.96 -11.89
CA CYS A 4 -1.27 -9.70 -12.57
C CYS A 4 -0.85 -9.86 -14.02
N ASP A 5 -1.81 -9.97 -14.93
CA ASP A 5 -1.58 -9.81 -16.36
C ASP A 5 -1.31 -8.33 -16.65
N PHE A 6 -0.04 -7.94 -16.55
CA PHE A 6 0.45 -6.63 -16.99
C PHE A 6 0.66 -6.68 -18.50
N THR A 7 -0.41 -6.41 -19.26
CA THR A 7 -0.31 -6.14 -20.70
C THR A 7 -0.90 -4.76 -20.98
N GLY A 8 -0.05 -3.79 -21.29
CA GLY A 8 -0.51 -2.47 -21.72
C GLY A 8 0.50 -1.33 -21.60
N SER A 9 1.15 -1.02 -22.72
CA SER A 9 1.91 0.18 -23.05
C SER A 9 3.15 0.54 -22.21
N SER A 10 4.27 0.03 -22.72
CA SER A 10 5.60 0.66 -22.74
C SER A 10 5.58 2.20 -22.71
N GLU A 11 6.30 2.80 -21.76
CA GLU A 11 7.28 3.87 -22.03
C GLU A 11 8.09 4.22 -20.75
N PHE A 12 8.67 3.20 -20.10
CA PHE A 12 9.76 3.40 -19.15
C PHE A 12 11.10 3.34 -19.89
N ALA A 13 11.47 4.40 -20.61
CA ALA A 13 12.82 4.55 -21.13
C ALA A 13 13.12 5.98 -21.61
N LYS A 14 13.08 6.98 -20.73
CA LYS A 14 13.71 8.29 -21.00
C LYS A 14 14.32 8.92 -19.75
N LEU A 15 15.45 8.38 -19.32
CA LEU A 15 16.57 9.23 -18.88
C LEU A 15 17.46 9.37 -20.12
N PRO A 16 17.94 10.55 -20.56
CA PRO A 16 18.85 11.38 -19.76
C PRO A 16 18.82 12.92 -20.06
N ILE A 17 19.76 13.62 -19.40
CA ILE A 17 20.38 14.91 -19.74
C ILE A 17 19.72 16.18 -19.18
N ILE A 18 20.49 16.83 -18.30
CA ILE A 18 20.37 18.21 -17.82
C ILE A 18 20.24 19.14 -19.03
N PHE A 19 19.04 19.66 -19.27
CA PHE A 19 18.85 20.88 -20.05
C PHE A 19 18.28 21.94 -19.11
N HIS A 20 19.12 22.90 -18.75
CA HIS A 20 18.66 24.19 -18.26
C HIS A 20 17.87 24.85 -19.39
N HIS A 21 16.55 24.70 -19.40
CA HIS A 21 15.70 25.67 -20.08
C HIS A 21 14.69 26.21 -19.08
N THR A 22 14.85 27.50 -18.81
CA THR A 22 14.05 28.30 -17.90
C THR A 22 12.60 28.37 -18.38
N GLN A 23 11.71 27.80 -17.58
CA GLN A 23 10.33 28.20 -17.24
C GLN A 23 9.55 29.01 -18.30
N ASN A 24 8.51 28.37 -18.85
CA ASN A 24 7.22 29.02 -19.08
C ASN A 24 6.14 27.94 -18.93
N ILE A 25 5.92 27.51 -17.70
CA ILE A 25 4.75 26.72 -17.33
C ILE A 25 3.65 27.74 -17.03
N SER A 26 2.67 27.82 -17.92
CA SER A 26 1.42 28.56 -17.69
C SER A 26 0.77 28.07 -16.40
N GLN A 27 0.37 29.01 -15.54
CA GLN A 27 -0.05 28.83 -14.14
C GLN A 27 -1.19 27.81 -13.90
N GLU A 28 -1.84 27.30 -14.94
CA GLU A 28 -2.94 26.33 -14.84
C GLU A 28 -2.48 24.88 -14.59
N GLU A 29 -1.27 24.49 -15.00
CA GLU A 29 -0.80 23.10 -14.85
C GLU A 29 -0.29 22.77 -13.43
N GLY A 30 0.04 23.79 -12.62
CA GLY A 30 0.46 23.60 -11.23
C GLY A 30 -0.68 23.17 -10.30
N TYR A 31 -1.88 23.73 -10.50
CA TYR A 31 -3.05 23.47 -9.65
C TYR A 31 -3.61 22.06 -9.82
N LEU A 32 -3.58 21.52 -11.05
CA LEU A 32 -4.08 20.17 -11.33
C LEU A 32 -3.17 19.07 -10.78
N HIS A 33 -1.86 19.32 -10.68
CA HIS A 33 -0.92 18.35 -10.12
C HIS A 33 -1.04 18.27 -8.59
N GLU A 34 -1.12 19.42 -7.91
CA GLU A 34 -1.29 19.48 -6.46
C GLU A 34 -2.67 18.96 -6.03
N PHE A 35 -3.75 19.30 -6.76
CA PHE A 35 -5.09 18.77 -6.50
C PHE A 35 -5.18 17.24 -6.68
N LYS A 36 -4.51 16.68 -7.70
CA LYS A 36 -4.45 15.23 -7.89
C LYS A 36 -3.68 14.55 -6.75
N MET A 37 -2.51 15.07 -6.37
CA MET A 37 -1.70 14.52 -5.28
C MET A 37 -2.45 14.55 -3.93
N ASN A 38 -3.19 15.62 -3.64
CA ASN A 38 -4.00 15.72 -2.42
C ASN A 38 -5.16 14.72 -2.41
N ASN A 39 -5.83 14.52 -3.55
CA ASN A 39 -6.93 13.54 -3.65
C ASN A 39 -6.44 12.07 -3.53
N TYR A 40 -5.25 11.76 -4.06
CA TYR A 40 -4.64 10.43 -3.87
C TYR A 40 -4.28 10.18 -2.41
N SER A 41 -3.76 11.19 -1.70
CA SER A 41 -3.43 11.08 -0.27
C SER A 41 -4.69 10.88 0.58
N GLU A 42 -5.77 11.63 0.31
CA GLU A 42 -7.05 11.50 1.02
C GLU A 42 -7.67 10.12 0.82
N LYS A 43 -7.79 9.65 -0.43
CA LYS A 43 -8.35 8.33 -0.74
C LYS A 43 -7.52 7.19 -0.17
N PHE A 44 -6.20 7.35 -0.13
CA PHE A 44 -5.33 6.36 0.51
C PHE A 44 -5.56 6.33 2.02
N GLY A 45 -5.73 7.49 2.65
CA GLY A 45 -6.07 7.57 4.08
C GLY A 45 -7.40 6.88 4.41
N GLU A 46 -8.42 7.05 3.57
CA GLU A 46 -9.71 6.35 3.70
C GLU A 46 -9.54 4.83 3.61
N TYR A 47 -8.83 4.34 2.59
CA TYR A 47 -8.55 2.92 2.41
C TYR A 47 -7.84 2.31 3.62
N VAL A 48 -6.85 3.00 4.19
CA VAL A 48 -6.14 2.55 5.39
C VAL A 48 -7.09 2.46 6.59
N ARG A 49 -7.90 3.50 6.83
CA ARG A 49 -8.84 3.54 7.95
C ARG A 49 -9.90 2.44 7.86
N GLU A 50 -10.43 2.20 6.66
CA GLU A 50 -11.41 1.14 6.42
C GLU A 50 -10.78 -0.25 6.57
N GLY A 51 -9.57 -0.44 6.04
CA GLY A 51 -8.80 -1.67 6.20
C GLY A 51 -8.48 -1.98 7.67
N GLU A 52 -8.07 -0.96 8.44
CA GLU A 52 -7.82 -1.08 9.88
C GLU A 52 -9.08 -1.49 10.63
N LYS A 53 -10.21 -0.80 10.38
CA LYS A 53 -11.50 -1.14 10.99
C LYS A 53 -11.92 -2.58 10.68
N ALA A 54 -11.73 -3.03 9.44
CA ALA A 54 -12.04 -4.40 9.03
C ALA A 54 -11.11 -5.41 9.72
N ALA A 55 -9.81 -5.14 9.78
CA ALA A 55 -8.84 -5.99 10.45
C ALA A 55 -9.11 -6.13 11.96
N MET A 56 -9.50 -5.04 12.64
CA MET A 56 -9.84 -5.06 14.07
C MET A 56 -11.08 -5.89 14.39
N ALA A 57 -11.99 -6.06 13.45
CA ALA A 57 -13.19 -6.89 13.62
C ALA A 57 -12.89 -8.39 13.52
N LEU A 58 -11.75 -8.79 12.97
CA LEU A 58 -11.37 -10.19 12.82
C LEU A 58 -10.90 -10.79 14.16
N PRO A 59 -11.07 -12.12 14.35
CA PRO A 59 -10.61 -12.81 15.54
C PRO A 59 -9.12 -13.20 15.51
N ASN A 60 -8.34 -12.75 14.51
CA ASN A 60 -6.91 -13.10 14.35
C ASN A 60 -5.98 -12.07 15.02
N ARG A 61 -6.19 -11.83 16.32
CA ARG A 61 -5.47 -10.78 17.04
C ARG A 61 -5.03 -11.16 18.44
N GLY A 62 -3.89 -10.61 18.88
CA GLY A 62 -3.40 -10.73 20.25
C GLY A 62 -1.87 -10.71 20.34
N PRO A 63 -1.30 -10.79 21.56
CA PRO A 63 0.14 -10.73 21.74
C PRO A 63 0.83 -11.90 21.03
N MET A 64 2.07 -11.66 20.58
CA MET A 64 2.92 -12.71 20.05
C MET A 64 3.19 -13.76 21.14
N ARG A 65 2.83 -15.02 20.87
CA ARG A 65 3.00 -16.14 21.80
C ARG A 65 3.87 -17.22 21.20
N PHE A 66 4.64 -17.87 22.07
CA PHE A 66 5.49 -19.00 21.73
C PHE A 66 5.12 -20.22 22.57
N ASP A 67 5.28 -21.41 21.99
CA ASP A 67 5.13 -22.67 22.69
C ASP A 67 6.36 -22.97 23.57
N ARG A 68 6.31 -24.10 24.31
CA ARG A 68 7.40 -24.52 25.20
C ARG A 68 8.72 -24.83 24.48
N LYS A 69 8.69 -25.02 23.17
CA LYS A 69 9.86 -25.29 22.32
C LYS A 69 10.39 -24.02 21.64
N GLY A 70 9.73 -22.87 21.85
CA GLY A 70 10.07 -21.59 21.22
C GLY A 70 9.47 -21.37 19.83
N ASN A 71 8.57 -22.24 19.36
CA ASN A 71 7.86 -22.01 18.10
C ASN A 71 6.71 -21.04 18.30
N VAL A 72 6.28 -20.36 17.23
CA VAL A 72 5.06 -19.53 17.26
C VAL A 72 3.86 -20.40 17.64
N ALA A 73 3.00 -19.90 18.54
CA ALA A 73 1.81 -20.62 18.98
C ALA A 73 0.92 -21.01 17.79
N SER A 74 0.36 -22.23 17.81
CA SER A 74 -0.41 -22.79 16.69
C SER A 74 -1.61 -21.92 16.31
N GLU A 75 -2.30 -21.35 17.29
CA GLU A 75 -3.41 -20.41 17.11
C GLU A 75 -3.05 -19.19 16.25
N ILE A 76 -1.80 -18.69 16.34
CA ILE A 76 -1.30 -17.56 15.54
C ILE A 76 -1.06 -18.02 14.10
N LEU A 77 -0.45 -19.20 13.93
CA LEU A 77 -0.20 -19.78 12.61
C LEU A 77 -1.50 -20.11 11.87
N GLU A 78 -2.50 -20.62 12.59
CA GLU A 78 -3.84 -20.89 12.04
C GLU A 78 -4.53 -19.59 11.60
N GLY A 79 -4.45 -18.53 12.42
CA GLY A 79 -4.93 -17.20 12.05
C GLY A 79 -4.25 -16.67 10.80
N TYR A 80 -2.91 -16.74 10.75
CA TYR A 80 -2.14 -16.32 9.59
C TYR A 80 -2.51 -17.12 8.33
N ALA A 81 -2.60 -18.45 8.44
CA ALA A 81 -2.95 -19.31 7.31
C ALA A 81 -4.36 -19.03 6.76
N LYS A 82 -5.32 -18.71 7.64
CA LYS A 82 -6.70 -18.44 7.27
C LYS A 82 -6.91 -17.05 6.66
N TYR A 83 -6.30 -16.02 7.24
CA TYR A 83 -6.57 -14.62 6.87
C TYR A 83 -5.43 -13.97 6.07
N GLY A 84 -4.26 -14.60 5.98
CA GLY A 84 -3.05 -14.09 5.32
C GLY A 84 -2.21 -13.15 6.20
N PHE A 85 -2.68 -12.83 7.41
CA PHE A 85 -2.00 -12.00 8.40
C PHE A 85 -2.51 -12.30 9.81
N TYR A 86 -1.80 -11.78 10.81
CA TYR A 86 -2.20 -11.80 12.22
C TYR A 86 -1.91 -10.43 12.84
N VAL A 87 -2.84 -9.92 13.64
CA VAL A 87 -2.75 -8.60 14.28
C VAL A 87 -2.11 -8.75 15.66
N LEU A 88 -1.04 -8.01 15.92
CA LEU A 88 -0.38 -7.96 17.23
C LEU A 88 -1.03 -6.96 18.18
#